data_AF-O83355-F1
#
_entry.id   AF-O83355-F1
#
_cell.length_a   1.000
_cell.length_b   1.000
_cell.length_c   1.000
_cell.angle_alpha   90.00
_cell.angle_beta   90.00
_cell.angle_gamma   90.00
#
_symmetry.space_group_name_H-M   'P 1'
#
loop_
_entity.id
_entity.type
_entity.pdbx_description
1 polymer ?
#
loop_
_entity_poly.entity_id
_entity_poly.type
_entity_poly.pdbx_seq_one_letter_code
_entity_poly.pdbx_strand_id
1 'polypeptide(L)'
;MAITTAGDICALYPLCPILLHCSTLMHLSPLRNTPHVLHAAAAVTEYAFVLSTLVFPSFCFSLPSPFPFPEGEGGAFYVRLFLNALSEEVLFRAYIPERLCHHATSCTARACGEVLSVLLFALAHRPAGSATLFAGAAGAALRVLFVREKKRSGSRARASALCTAVHALWNAYAIAAAAR
;
A
#
# COMPACT_ATOMS: atom_id res chain seq x y z
N MET A 1 13.22 4.93 -22.87
CA MET A 1 11.99 5.73 -23.04
C MET A 1 11.75 6.40 -21.70
N ALA A 2 12.10 7.69 -21.57
CA ALA A 2 12.02 8.39 -20.29
C ALA A 2 10.56 8.76 -20.02
N ILE A 3 9.99 8.20 -18.95
CA ILE A 3 8.67 8.54 -18.42
C ILE A 3 8.83 9.92 -17.77
N THR A 4 8.50 10.99 -18.49
CA THR A 4 8.78 12.38 -18.09
C THR A 4 7.53 13.17 -17.69
N THR A 5 6.34 12.57 -17.70
CA THR A 5 5.12 13.28 -17.31
C THR A 5 4.44 12.63 -16.11
N ALA A 6 3.94 13.46 -15.19
CA ALA A 6 3.13 13.00 -14.05
C ALA A 6 1.85 12.23 -14.49
N GLY A 7 1.43 12.42 -15.75
CA GLY A 7 0.36 11.66 -16.38
C GLY A 7 0.70 10.18 -16.64
N ASP A 8 1.95 9.88 -17.00
CA ASP A 8 2.38 8.51 -17.31
C ASP A 8 2.52 7.64 -16.05
N ILE A 9 2.79 8.25 -14.90
CA ILE A 9 2.88 7.56 -13.60
C ILE A 9 1.47 7.25 -13.06
N CYS A 10 0.48 8.11 -13.33
CA CYS A 10 -0.92 7.82 -13.04
C CYS A 10 -1.51 6.71 -13.93
N ALA A 11 -0.93 6.47 -15.11
CA ALA A 11 -1.28 5.33 -15.96
C ALA A 11 -0.72 3.99 -15.44
N LEU A 12 0.35 4.01 -14.63
CA LEU A 12 0.98 2.82 -14.06
C LEU A 12 0.29 2.33 -12.78
N TYR A 13 -0.36 3.22 -12.03
CA TYR A 13 -1.21 2.87 -10.90
C TYR A 13 -2.67 3.14 -11.22
N PRO A 14 -3.40 2.17 -11.77
CA PRO A 14 -4.83 2.33 -11.90
C PRO A 14 -5.42 2.25 -10.48
N LEU A 15 -5.56 3.41 -9.83
CA LEU A 15 -6.13 3.59 -8.49
C LEU A 15 -7.56 3.02 -8.39
N CYS A 16 -8.25 2.94 -9.53
CA CYS A 16 -9.62 2.45 -9.64
C CYS A 16 -9.74 0.91 -9.52
N PRO A 17 -9.00 0.07 -10.28
CA PRO A 17 -9.02 -1.37 -10.07
C PRO A 17 -8.40 -1.79 -8.73
N ILE A 18 -7.47 -1.05 -8.13
CA ILE A 18 -6.96 -1.43 -6.79
C ILE A 18 -8.08 -1.36 -5.74
N LEU A 19 -8.85 -0.27 -5.71
CA LEU A 19 -9.96 -0.11 -4.77
C LEU A 19 -11.15 -1.02 -5.13
N LEU A 20 -11.46 -1.18 -6.42
CA LEU A 20 -12.54 -2.05 -6.88
C LEU A 20 -12.20 -3.53 -6.66
N HIS A 21 -10.96 -3.95 -6.93
CA HIS A 21 -10.50 -5.31 -6.72
C HIS A 21 -10.42 -5.59 -5.22
N CYS A 22 -9.78 -4.73 -4.40
CA CYS A 22 -9.78 -4.92 -2.94
C CYS A 22 -11.20 -4.92 -2.34
N SER A 23 -12.14 -4.09 -2.83
CA SER A 23 -13.54 -4.09 -2.37
C SER A 23 -14.28 -5.36 -2.76
N THR A 24 -14.13 -5.83 -4.00
CA THR A 24 -14.71 -7.08 -4.49
C THR A 24 -14.14 -8.28 -3.71
N LEU A 25 -12.85 -8.27 -3.43
CA LEU A 25 -12.13 -9.33 -2.71
C LEU A 25 -12.46 -9.37 -1.21
N MET A 26 -12.76 -8.23 -0.60
CA MET A 26 -13.28 -8.14 0.78
C MET A 26 -14.71 -8.69 0.89
N HIS A 27 -15.48 -8.67 -0.20
CA HIS A 27 -16.84 -9.17 -0.26
C HIS A 27 -16.97 -10.61 -0.74
N LEU A 28 -15.92 -11.19 -1.34
CA LEU A 28 -15.80 -12.62 -1.59
C LEU A 28 -15.48 -13.36 -0.28
N SER A 29 -16.40 -13.23 0.67
CA SER A 29 -16.64 -14.26 1.68
C SER A 29 -16.82 -15.60 0.96
N PRO A 30 -16.27 -16.69 1.50
CA PRO A 30 -15.94 -17.88 0.73
C PRO A 30 -17.18 -18.41 0.01
N LEU A 31 -17.07 -18.63 -1.31
CA LEU A 31 -18.01 -19.49 -2.05
C LEU A 31 -18.09 -20.83 -1.30
N ARG A 32 -19.10 -20.97 -0.44
CA ARG A 32 -19.18 -21.95 0.65
C ARG A 32 -19.17 -23.42 0.16
N ASN A 33 -19.24 -23.63 -1.15
CA ASN A 33 -19.34 -24.93 -1.83
C ASN A 33 -18.17 -25.24 -2.80
N THR A 34 -17.08 -24.49 -2.73
CA THR A 34 -15.88 -24.74 -3.56
C THR A 34 -14.88 -25.59 -2.77
N PRO A 35 -14.26 -26.65 -3.36
CA PRO A 35 -13.29 -27.49 -2.66
C PRO A 35 -12.14 -26.62 -2.13
N HIS A 36 -11.69 -26.89 -0.89
CA HIS A 36 -10.65 -26.11 -0.20
C HIS A 36 -9.41 -25.81 -1.07
N VAL A 37 -9.06 -26.72 -1.98
CA VAL A 37 -7.95 -26.57 -2.92
C VAL A 37 -8.19 -25.44 -3.93
N LEU A 38 -9.39 -25.30 -4.50
CA LEU A 38 -9.70 -24.22 -5.45
C LEU A 38 -9.72 -22.86 -4.78
N HIS A 39 -10.23 -22.78 -3.53
CA HIS A 39 -10.15 -21.56 -2.72
C HIS A 39 -8.71 -21.15 -2.42
N ALA A 40 -7.89 -22.10 -2.00
CA ALA A 40 -6.48 -21.85 -1.72
C ALA A 40 -5.73 -21.42 -2.99
N ALA A 41 -5.97 -22.10 -4.12
CA ALA A 41 -5.38 -21.75 -5.40
C ALA A 41 -5.78 -20.33 -5.84
N ALA A 42 -7.07 -19.99 -5.77
CA ALA A 42 -7.56 -18.65 -6.10
C ALA A 42 -6.91 -17.57 -5.22
N ALA A 43 -6.82 -17.80 -3.90
CA ALA A 43 -6.18 -16.86 -2.98
C ALA A 43 -4.68 -16.68 -3.25
N VAL A 44 -3.97 -17.76 -3.58
CA VAL A 44 -2.54 -17.70 -3.95
C VAL A 44 -2.36 -16.97 -5.29
N THR A 45 -3.19 -17.26 -6.29
CA THR A 45 -3.15 -16.57 -7.59
C THR A 45 -3.48 -15.08 -7.45
N GLU A 46 -4.47 -14.73 -6.63
CA GLU A 46 -4.81 -13.34 -6.30
C GLU A 46 -3.64 -12.63 -5.62
N TYR A 47 -3.03 -13.25 -4.61
CA TYR A 47 -1.87 -12.68 -3.93
C TYR A 47 -0.67 -12.53 -4.86
N ALA A 48 -0.40 -13.53 -5.69
CA ALA A 48 0.65 -13.49 -6.70
C ALA A 48 0.39 -12.39 -7.74
N PHE A 49 -0.86 -12.25 -8.20
CA PHE A 49 -1.28 -11.20 -9.12
C PHE A 49 -1.03 -9.83 -8.49
N VAL A 50 -1.57 -9.56 -7.30
CA VAL A 50 -1.38 -8.30 -6.56
C VAL A 50 0.10 -7.97 -6.37
N LEU A 51 0.91 -8.93 -5.94
CA LEU A 51 2.35 -8.71 -5.80
C LEU A 51 2.99 -8.41 -7.15
N SER A 52 2.67 -9.17 -8.20
CA SER A 52 3.26 -9.01 -9.54
C SER A 52 2.87 -7.70 -10.24
N THR A 53 1.67 -7.17 -9.97
CA THR A 53 1.13 -6.00 -10.67
C THR A 53 1.24 -4.71 -9.88
N LEU A 54 1.23 -4.76 -8.54
CA LEU A 54 1.20 -3.55 -7.71
C LEU A 54 2.50 -3.34 -6.93
N VAL A 55 3.20 -4.42 -6.59
CA VAL A 55 4.38 -4.35 -5.72
C VAL A 55 5.67 -4.52 -6.53
N PHE A 56 5.72 -5.53 -7.39
CA PHE A 56 6.88 -5.87 -8.20
C PHE A 56 7.26 -4.77 -9.20
N PRO A 57 6.33 -4.04 -9.86
CA PRO A 57 6.72 -2.94 -10.73
C PRO A 57 7.49 -1.84 -9.97
N SER A 58 7.14 -1.57 -8.72
CA SER A 58 7.85 -0.63 -7.85
C SER A 58 9.26 -1.09 -7.50
N PHE A 59 9.52 -2.40 -7.55
CA PHE A 59 10.86 -2.96 -7.34
C PHE A 59 11.73 -2.85 -8.59
N CYS A 60 11.13 -3.10 -9.77
CA CYS A 60 11.84 -3.16 -11.05
C CYS A 60 12.04 -1.80 -11.70
N PHE A 61 11.09 -0.88 -11.52
CA PHE A 61 11.13 0.43 -12.15
C PHE A 61 11.42 1.49 -11.08
N SER A 62 12.52 2.21 -11.27
CA SER A 62 12.74 3.45 -10.54
C SER A 62 11.73 4.47 -11.05
N LEU A 63 10.54 4.49 -10.44
CA LEU A 63 9.63 5.60 -10.64
C LEU A 63 10.30 6.86 -10.13
N PRO A 64 10.42 7.92 -10.95
CA PRO A 64 11.05 9.15 -10.50
C PRO A 64 10.21 9.74 -9.36
N SER A 65 10.80 9.77 -8.15
CA SER A 65 10.41 10.68 -7.08
C SER A 65 11.57 11.67 -6.86
N PRO A 66 11.31 12.94 -6.54
CA PRO A 66 10.04 13.53 -6.17
C PRO A 66 9.31 14.17 -7.36
N PHE A 67 7.97 14.11 -7.33
CA PHE A 67 7.13 14.94 -8.17
C PHE A 67 7.48 16.41 -7.87
N PRO A 68 8.01 17.19 -8.83
CA PRO A 68 8.07 18.64 -8.63
C PRO A 68 6.66 19.14 -8.33
N PHE A 69 6.54 20.20 -7.52
CA PHE A 69 5.26 20.91 -7.38
C PHE A 69 4.81 21.23 -8.81
N PRO A 70 3.74 20.59 -9.32
CA PRO A 70 3.38 20.81 -10.71
C PRO A 70 2.77 22.21 -10.76
N GLU A 71 3.51 23.15 -11.34
CA GLU A 71 3.01 24.50 -11.57
C GLU A 71 1.66 24.38 -12.30
N GLY A 72 0.60 24.88 -11.67
CA GLY A 72 -0.76 24.85 -12.22
C GLY A 72 -1.67 23.67 -11.83
N GLU A 73 -1.22 22.67 -11.06
CA GLU A 73 -2.09 21.52 -10.69
C GLU A 73 -2.84 21.67 -9.35
N GLY A 74 -2.56 22.72 -8.57
CA GLY A 74 -3.35 23.15 -7.40
C GLY A 74 -3.91 22.01 -6.55
N GLY A 75 -5.25 21.97 -6.39
CA GLY A 75 -5.95 20.96 -5.59
C GLY A 75 -5.88 19.53 -6.13
N ALA A 76 -5.73 19.34 -7.45
CA ALA A 76 -5.67 18.01 -8.06
C ALA A 76 -4.41 17.24 -7.61
N PHE A 77 -3.31 17.97 -7.38
CA PHE A 77 -2.08 17.39 -6.83
C PHE A 77 -2.33 16.75 -5.45
N TYR A 78 -2.99 17.46 -4.54
CA TYR A 78 -3.30 16.95 -3.21
C TYR A 78 -4.29 15.78 -3.24
N VAL A 79 -5.24 15.78 -4.17
CA VAL A 79 -6.15 14.63 -4.38
C VAL A 79 -5.35 13.39 -4.81
N ARG A 80 -4.46 13.50 -5.79
CA ARG A 80 -3.59 12.39 -6.21
C ARG A 80 -2.68 11.92 -5.09
N LEU A 81 -2.10 12.85 -4.33
CA LEU A 81 -1.25 12.53 -3.19
C LEU A 81 -2.00 11.71 -2.14
N PHE A 82 -3.24 12.12 -1.83
CA PHE A 82 -4.11 11.41 -0.91
C PHE A 82 -4.51 10.02 -1.44
N LEU A 83 -4.88 9.92 -2.72
CA LEU A 83 -5.27 8.63 -3.33
C LEU A 83 -4.09 7.65 -3.39
N ASN A 84 -2.87 8.14 -3.66
CA ASN A 84 -1.67 7.31 -3.62
C ASN A 84 -1.44 6.77 -2.20
N ALA A 85 -1.45 7.66 -1.19
CA ALA A 85 -1.34 7.26 0.21
C ALA A 85 -2.44 6.25 0.60
N LEU A 86 -3.68 6.46 0.15
CA LEU A 86 -4.78 5.54 0.41
C LEU A 86 -4.50 4.15 -0.16
N SER A 87 -4.04 4.09 -1.41
CA SER A 87 -3.74 2.83 -2.08
C SER A 87 -2.61 2.08 -1.37
N GLU A 88 -1.55 2.77 -0.97
CA GLU A 88 -0.43 2.19 -0.24
C GLU A 88 -0.86 1.68 1.15
N GLU A 89 -1.64 2.46 1.89
CA GLU A 89 -2.08 2.06 3.23
C GLU A 89 -3.09 0.90 3.17
N VAL A 90 -4.01 0.87 2.20
CA VAL A 90 -4.90 -0.28 2.00
C VAL A 90 -4.09 -1.53 1.62
N LEU A 91 -3.14 -1.40 0.70
CA LEU A 91 -2.34 -2.53 0.23
C LEU A 91 -1.40 -3.07 1.31
N PHE A 92 -0.54 -2.21 1.88
CA PHE A 92 0.53 -2.62 2.78
C PHE A 92 0.09 -2.73 4.25
N ARG A 93 -1.02 -2.12 4.68
CA ARG A 93 -1.47 -2.19 6.09
C ARG A 93 -2.73 -3.02 6.25
N ALA A 94 -3.68 -2.97 5.31
CA ALA A 94 -4.86 -3.83 5.43
C ALA A 94 -4.63 -5.19 4.76
N TYR A 95 -4.35 -5.20 3.45
CA TYR A 95 -4.41 -6.41 2.63
C TYR A 95 -3.24 -7.37 2.85
N ILE A 96 -2.00 -6.94 2.59
CA ILE A 96 -0.81 -7.82 2.64
C ILE A 96 -0.63 -8.47 4.03
N PRO A 97 -0.64 -7.73 5.16
CA PRO A 97 -0.48 -8.36 6.46
C PRO A 97 -1.59 -9.35 6.79
N GLU A 98 -2.82 -9.06 6.39
CA GLU A 98 -3.97 -9.97 6.60
C GLU A 98 -3.77 -11.28 5.85
N ARG A 99 -3.35 -11.23 4.58
CA ARG A 99 -3.03 -12.43 3.78
C ARG A 99 -1.87 -13.22 4.36
N LEU A 100 -0.77 -12.56 4.73
CA LEU A 100 0.40 -13.21 5.32
C LEU A 100 0.10 -13.87 6.67
N CYS A 101 -0.75 -13.25 7.48
CA CYS A 101 -1.05 -13.72 8.83
C CYS A 101 -2.27 -14.66 8.90
N HIS A 102 -3.06 -14.79 7.82
CA HIS A 102 -4.31 -15.56 7.82
C HIS A 102 -4.13 -17.03 8.24
N HIS A 103 -3.05 -17.66 7.76
CA HIS A 103 -2.72 -19.06 8.05
C HIS A 103 -1.63 -19.21 9.12
N ALA A 104 -1.22 -18.13 9.78
CA ALA A 104 -0.20 -18.18 10.81
C ALA A 104 -0.74 -18.86 12.07
N THR A 105 -0.26 -20.08 12.35
CA THR A 105 -0.65 -20.89 13.52
C THR A 105 0.12 -20.53 14.78
N SER A 106 1.26 -19.84 14.66
CA SER A 106 2.11 -19.44 15.78
C SER A 106 2.26 -17.92 15.87
N CYS A 107 2.58 -17.43 17.07
CA CYS A 107 2.91 -16.03 17.30
C CYS A 107 4.10 -15.59 16.43
N THR A 108 5.13 -16.45 16.32
CA THR A 108 6.30 -16.22 15.47
C THR A 108 5.92 -16.06 14.00
N ALA A 109 5.09 -16.96 13.45
CA ALA A 109 4.66 -16.86 12.06
C ALA A 109 3.88 -15.56 11.79
N ARG A 110 3.04 -15.13 12.73
CA ARG A 110 2.34 -13.85 12.64
C ARG A 110 3.32 -12.69 12.67
N ALA A 111 4.27 -12.69 13.61
CA ALA A 111 5.30 -11.65 13.69
C ALA A 111 6.15 -11.58 12.41
N CYS A 112 6.51 -12.71 11.81
CA CYS A 112 7.19 -12.75 10.52
C CYS A 112 6.35 -12.14 9.40
N GLY A 113 5.05 -12.44 9.34
CA GLY A 113 4.14 -11.84 8.36
C GLY A 113 4.01 -10.32 8.51
N GLU A 114 3.94 -9.84 9.76
CA GLU A 114 3.96 -8.41 10.08
C GLU A 114 5.26 -7.74 9.62
N VAL A 115 6.41 -8.30 9.96
CA VAL A 115 7.73 -7.78 9.56
C VAL A 115 7.87 -7.80 8.04
N LEU A 116 7.49 -8.88 7.38
CA LEU A 116 7.56 -9.01 5.92
C LEU A 116 6.72 -7.93 5.22
N SER A 117 5.53 -7.60 5.74
CA SER A 117 4.71 -6.52 5.17
C SER A 117 5.40 -5.15 5.22
N VAL A 118 6.11 -4.85 6.31
CA VAL A 118 6.89 -3.61 6.47
C VAL A 118 8.10 -3.62 5.54
N LEU A 119 8.78 -4.76 5.39
CA LEU A 119 9.90 -4.91 4.46
C LEU A 119 9.45 -4.72 3.01
N LEU A 120 8.31 -5.29 2.60
CA LEU A 120 7.74 -5.09 1.26
C LEU A 120 7.41 -3.61 1.01
N PHE A 121 6.88 -2.90 1.99
CA PHE A 121 6.66 -1.46 1.90
C PHE A 121 7.97 -0.68 1.74
N ALA A 122 8.99 -0.99 2.55
CA ALA A 122 10.30 -0.36 2.43
C ALA A 122 10.92 -0.62 1.05
N LEU A 123 10.88 -1.87 0.58
CA LEU A 123 11.39 -2.25 -0.74
C LEU A 123 10.62 -1.58 -1.89
N ALA A 124 9.33 -1.30 -1.73
CA ALA A 124 8.57 -0.55 -2.74
C ALA A 124 9.07 0.89 -2.87
N HIS A 125 9.73 1.40 -1.83
CA HIS A 125 10.40 2.69 -1.78
C HIS A 125 11.90 2.62 -2.13
N ARG A 126 12.41 1.45 -2.57
CA ARG A 126 13.81 1.31 -3.03
C ARG A 126 14.25 2.38 -4.05
N PRO A 127 13.39 2.82 -5.00
CA PRO A 127 13.75 3.93 -5.89
C PRO A 127 14.19 5.21 -5.18
N ALA A 128 13.78 5.42 -3.92
CA ALA A 128 14.15 6.57 -3.10
C ALA A 128 15.58 6.47 -2.50
N GLY A 129 16.36 5.43 -2.81
CA GLY A 129 17.76 5.30 -2.41
C GLY A 129 17.91 5.18 -0.89
N SER A 130 18.73 6.05 -0.27
CA SER A 130 18.96 6.04 1.18
C SER A 130 17.69 6.30 2.00
N ALA A 131 16.69 6.96 1.42
CA ALA A 131 15.39 7.18 2.07
C ALA A 131 14.57 5.88 2.26
N THR A 132 15.01 4.76 1.69
CA THR A 132 14.38 3.44 1.90
C THR A 132 14.31 3.07 3.38
N LEU A 133 15.36 3.34 4.16
CA LEU A 133 15.37 3.04 5.60
C LEU A 133 14.37 3.93 6.34
N PHE A 134 14.29 5.20 5.93
CA PHE A 134 13.32 6.14 6.47
C PHE A 134 11.87 5.68 6.17
N ALA A 135 11.60 5.29 4.92
CA ALA A 135 10.32 4.72 4.52
C ALA A 135 9.98 3.45 5.31
N GLY A 136 10.96 2.57 5.56
CA GLY A 136 10.78 1.39 6.42
C GLY A 136 10.38 1.76 7.85
N ALA A 137 11.05 2.73 8.45
CA ALA A 137 10.72 3.22 9.80
C ALA A 137 9.33 3.87 9.85
N ALA A 138 8.99 4.71 8.86
CA ALA A 138 7.68 5.32 8.73
C ALA A 138 6.58 4.25 8.55
N GLY A 139 6.84 3.25 7.70
CA GLY A 139 5.94 2.12 7.47
C GLY A 139 5.70 1.29 8.74
N ALA A 140 6.73 1.08 9.56
CA ALA A 140 6.59 0.42 10.86
C ALA A 140 5.72 1.25 11.83
N ALA A 141 5.94 2.57 11.89
CA ALA A 141 5.14 3.47 12.74
C ALA A 141 3.66 3.49 12.32
N LEU A 142 3.39 3.60 11.02
CA LEU A 142 2.03 3.54 10.46
C LEU A 142 1.38 2.17 10.70
N ARG A 143 2.16 1.09 10.67
CA ARG A 143 1.64 -0.25 11.01
C ARG A 143 1.21 -0.34 12.47
N VAL A 144 2.01 0.19 13.40
CA VAL A 144 1.64 0.27 14.83
C VAL A 144 0.37 1.09 15.02
N LEU A 145 0.26 2.24 14.33
CA LEU A 145 -0.94 3.07 14.33
C LEU A 145 -2.17 2.29 13.85
N PHE A 146 -2.05 1.61 12.70
CA PHE A 146 -3.12 0.81 12.11
C PHE A 146 -3.63 -0.26 13.07
N VAL A 147 -2.72 -1.05 13.66
CA VAL A 147 -3.09 -2.15 14.57
C VAL A 147 -3.78 -1.61 15.83
N ARG A 148 -3.26 -0.51 16.39
CA ARG A 148 -3.87 0.15 17.56
C ARG A 148 -5.26 0.66 17.25
N GLU A 149 -5.45 1.37 16.14
CA GLU A 149 -6.74 1.94 15.77
C GLU A 149 -7.75 0.85 15.36
N LYS A 150 -7.30 -0.19 14.65
CA LYS A 150 -8.14 -1.36 14.34
C LYS A 150 -8.61 -2.06 15.62
N LYS A 151 -7.72 -2.25 16.60
CA LYS A 151 -8.07 -2.86 17.89
C LYS A 151 -9.03 -1.98 18.70
N ARG A 152 -8.84 -0.65 18.67
CA ARG A 152 -9.67 0.32 19.39
C ARG A 152 -11.07 0.48 18.77
N SER A 153 -11.15 0.63 17.45
CA SER A 153 -12.39 0.96 16.74
C SER A 153 -13.15 -0.25 16.19
N GLY A 154 -12.50 -1.41 16.10
CA GLY A 154 -13.03 -2.58 15.39
C GLY A 154 -13.12 -2.42 13.86
N SER A 155 -12.76 -1.25 13.32
CA SER A 155 -12.96 -0.92 11.91
C SER A 155 -11.63 -0.84 11.16
N ARG A 156 -11.46 -1.75 10.18
CA ARG A 156 -10.33 -1.71 9.24
C ARG A 156 -10.35 -0.44 8.39
N ALA A 157 -11.54 -0.04 7.92
CA ALA A 157 -11.70 1.17 7.10
C ALA A 157 -11.26 2.42 7.87
N ARG A 158 -11.64 2.52 9.15
CA ARG A 158 -11.23 3.64 10.00
C ARG A 158 -9.73 3.67 10.27
N ALA A 159 -9.13 2.51 10.53
CA ALA A 159 -7.68 2.40 10.70
C ALA A 159 -6.93 2.79 9.41
N SER A 160 -7.37 2.31 8.24
CA SER A 160 -6.81 2.69 6.94
C SER A 160 -6.96 4.18 6.67
N ALA A 161 -8.13 4.77 6.92
CA ALA A 161 -8.38 6.19 6.72
C ALA A 161 -7.48 7.07 7.61
N LEU A 162 -7.28 6.67 8.87
CA LEU A 162 -6.37 7.38 9.77
C LEU A 162 -4.92 7.32 9.28
N CYS A 163 -4.42 6.13 8.93
CA CYS A 163 -3.08 5.98 8.37
C CYS A 163 -2.92 6.76 7.06
N THR A 164 -3.94 6.75 6.20
CA THR A 164 -3.96 7.52 4.94
C THR A 164 -3.82 9.01 5.20
N ALA A 165 -4.60 9.55 6.14
CA ALA A 165 -4.53 10.97 6.48
C ALA A 165 -3.13 11.37 7.00
N VAL A 166 -2.56 10.57 7.91
CA VAL A 166 -1.22 10.81 8.45
C VAL A 166 -0.16 10.73 7.34
N HIS A 167 -0.23 9.72 6.48
CA HIS A 167 0.70 9.52 5.39
C HIS A 167 0.59 10.65 4.34
N ALA A 168 -0.62 11.02 3.91
CA ALA A 168 -0.84 12.12 2.97
C ALA A 168 -0.32 13.46 3.53
N LEU A 169 -0.58 13.75 4.80
CA LEU A 169 -0.06 14.95 5.48
C LEU A 169 1.46 14.93 5.57
N TRP A 170 2.06 13.77 5.89
CA TRP A 170 3.50 13.60 5.92
C TRP A 170 4.12 13.92 4.55
N ASN A 171 3.57 13.37 3.48
CA ASN A 171 4.09 13.59 2.13
C ASN A 171 3.91 15.06 1.71
N ALA A 172 2.76 15.67 2.02
CA ALA A 172 2.51 17.08 1.75
C ALA A 172 3.53 17.98 2.46
N TYR A 173 3.83 17.68 3.73
CA TYR A 173 4.85 18.39 4.50
C TYR A 173 6.25 18.21 3.91
N ALA A 174 6.64 16.97 3.57
CA ALA A 174 7.95 16.68 2.99
C ALA A 174 8.17 17.42 1.67
N ILE A 175 7.15 17.45 0.80
CA ILE A 175 7.16 18.18 -0.47
C ILE A 175 7.26 19.69 -0.22
N ALA A 176 6.45 20.23 0.69
CA ALA A 176 6.48 21.66 1.03
C ALA A 176 7.81 22.10 1.67
N ALA A 177 8.46 21.22 2.44
CA ALA A 177 9.77 21.45 3.03
C ALA A 177 10.89 21.42 1.99
N ALA A 178 10.80 20.56 0.97
CA ALA A 178 11.76 20.48 -0.13
C ALA A 178 11.66 21.65 -1.13
N ALA A 179 10.54 22.38 -1.13
CA ALA A 179 10.31 23.55 -1.97
C ALA A 179 10.85 24.87 -1.37
N ARG A 180 11.46 24.83 -0.18
CA ARG A 180 12.09 25.98 0.49
C ARG A 180 13.59 25.95 0.30
#